data_AF-A0A915U3F5-F1
#
_entry.id   AF-A0A915U3F5-F1
#
_cell.length_a   1.000
_cell.length_b   1.000
_cell.length_c   1.000
_cell.angle_alpha   90.00
_cell.angle_beta   90.00
_cell.angle_gamma   90.00
#
_symmetry.space_group_name_H-M   'P 1'
#
loop_
_entity.id
_entity.type
_entity.pdbx_description
1 polymer ?
#
loop_
_entity_poly.entity_id
_entity_poly.type
_entity_poly.pdbx_seq_one_letter_code
_entity_poly.pdbx_strand_id
1 'polypeptide(L)' 'MRRFFIDPDQAGNDQVELSGPEARHLRTVLRMQPGDRIELFDGTGG' A
#
# COMPACT_ATOMS: atom_id res chain seq x y z
N MET A 1 -7.58 -5.09 -9.59
CA MET A 1 -7.30 -4.01 -8.63
C MET A 1 -6.25 -4.53 -7.65
N ARG A 2 -5.17 -3.76 -7.39
CA ARG A 2 -4.07 -4.18 -6.51
C ARG A 2 -4.28 -3.48 -5.17
N ARG A 3 -4.67 -4.25 -4.17
CA ARG A 3 -4.99 -3.79 -2.82
C ARG A 3 -3.83 -4.16 -1.88
N PHE A 4 -3.31 -3.18 -1.17
CA PHE A 4 -2.24 -3.38 -0.18
C PHE A 4 -2.76 -3.07 1.21
N PHE A 5 -2.43 -3.93 2.16
CA PHE A 5 -2.77 -3.71 3.55
C PHE A 5 -1.88 -2.60 4.11
N ILE A 6 -2.49 -1.68 4.84
CA ILE A 6 -1.80 -0.63 5.58
C ILE A 6 -2.21 -0.70 7.03
N ASP A 7 -1.36 -0.18 7.91
CA ASP A 7 -1.73 -0.04 9.30
C ASP A 7 -2.91 0.95 9.41
N PRO A 8 -3.98 0.62 10.14
CA PRO A 8 -5.07 1.56 10.42
C PRO A 8 -4.58 2.91 10.98
N ASP A 9 -3.47 2.94 11.72
CA ASP A 9 -2.87 4.18 12.24
C ASP A 9 -2.33 5.10 11.13
N GLN A 10 -2.10 4.55 9.94
CA GLN A 10 -1.71 5.31 8.75
C GLN A 10 -2.91 5.70 7.88
N ALA A 11 -4.09 5.12 8.14
CA ALA A 11 -5.30 5.45 7.39
C ALA A 11 -5.73 6.89 7.69
N GLY A 12 -5.71 7.75 6.65
CA GLY A 12 -6.06 9.17 6.76
C GLY A 12 -4.87 10.14 6.79
N ASN A 13 -3.64 9.63 6.80
CA ASN A 13 -2.45 10.46 6.65
C ASN A 13 -2.23 10.85 5.18
N ASP A 14 -1.62 12.01 4.94
CA ASP A 14 -1.21 12.46 3.60
C ASP A 14 -0.18 11.52 2.95
N GLN A 15 0.54 10.75 3.78
CA GLN A 15 1.54 9.78 3.35
C GLN A 15 1.39 8.47 4.11
N VAL A 16 1.55 7.37 3.38
CA VAL A 16 1.52 6.02 3.92
C VAL A 16 2.83 5.32 3.58
N GLU A 17 3.41 4.64 4.56
CA GLU A 17 4.64 3.88 4.37
C GLU A 17 4.32 2.38 4.26
N LEU A 18 4.61 1.81 3.10
CA LEU A 18 4.60 0.36 2.91
C LEU A 18 6.00 -0.16 3.16
N SER A 19 6.15 -1.02 4.16
CA SER A 19 7.42 -1.64 4.52
C SER A 19 7.36 -3.16 4.35
N GLY A 20 8.48 -3.85 4.58
CA GLY A 20 8.52 -5.31 4.61
C GLY A 20 8.33 -6.02 3.24
N PRO A 21 7.82 -7.26 3.26
CA PRO A 21 7.62 -8.08 2.05
C PRO A 21 6.74 -7.42 0.98
N GLU A 22 5.74 -6.64 1.40
CA GLU A 22 4.79 -5.94 0.54
C GLU A 22 5.50 -4.87 -0.30
N ALA A 23 6.40 -4.10 0.30
CA ALA A 23 7.21 -3.11 -0.40
C ALA A 23 8.13 -3.77 -1.44
N ARG A 24 8.73 -4.91 -1.11
CA ARG A 24 9.52 -5.70 -2.06
C ARG A 24 8.66 -6.24 -3.19
N HIS A 25 7.46 -6.73 -2.91
CA HIS A 25 6.55 -7.23 -3.92
C HIS A 25 6.13 -6.12 -4.90
N LEU A 26 5.77 -4.94 -4.38
CA LEU A 26 5.46 -3.74 -5.16
C LEU A 26 6.59 -3.35 -6.12
N ARG A 27 7.82 -3.29 -5.61
CA ARG A 27 8.96 -2.81 -6.39
C ARG A 27 9.55 -3.88 -7.31
N THR A 28 9.69 -5.12 -6.86
CA THR A 28 10.42 -6.17 -7.59
C THR A 28 9.51 -7.01 -8.48
N VAL A 29 8.32 -7.36 -8.00
CA VAL A 29 7.39 -8.22 -8.73
C VAL A 29 6.48 -7.38 -9.62
N LEU A 30 5.81 -6.39 -9.03
CA LEU A 30 4.87 -5.53 -9.75
C LEU A 30 5.56 -4.38 -10.49
N ARG A 31 6.80 -4.06 -10.12
CA ARG A 31 7.66 -3.05 -10.76
C ARG A 31 7.01 -1.67 -10.84
N MET A 32 6.25 -1.33 -9.81
CA MET A 32 5.50 -0.08 -9.74
C MET A 32 6.43 1.13 -9.76
N GLN A 33 5.97 2.20 -10.40
CA GLN A 33 6.67 3.45 -10.56
C GLN A 33 5.90 4.59 -9.87
N PRO A 34 6.59 5.70 -9.51
CA PRO A 34 5.91 6.92 -9.11
C PRO A 34 4.86 7.33 -10.16
N GLY A 35 3.62 7.59 -9.69
CA GLY A 35 2.48 7.90 -10.56
C GLY A 35 1.54 6.73 -10.83
N ASP A 36 1.95 5.48 -10.54
CA ASP A 36 1.05 4.35 -10.59
C ASP A 36 0.02 4.41 -9.46
N ARG A 37 -1.24 4.06 -9.77
CA ARG A 37 -2.33 4.04 -8.80
C ARG A 37 -2.42 2.67 -8.12
N ILE A 38 -2.57 2.68 -6.81
CA ILE A 38 -2.84 1.51 -5.97
C ILE A 38 -4.04 1.77 -5.07
N GLU A 39 -4.69 0.70 -4.63
CA GLU A 39 -5.67 0.77 -3.55
C GLU A 39 -5.00 0.35 -2.25
N LEU A 40 -5.22 1.12 -1.19
CA LEU A 40 -4.79 0.80 0.16
C LEU A 40 -6.02 0.42 0.98
N PHE A 41 -5.89 -0.59 1.83
CA PHE A 41 -6.95 -1.01 2.74
C PHE A 41 -6.39 -1.25 4.13
N ASP A 42 -7.13 -0.80 5.15
CA ASP A 42 -6.78 -0.92 6.57
C ASP A 42 -7.44 -2.13 7.26
N GLY A 43 -8.32 -2.83 6.54
CA GLY A 43 -9.02 -4.02 7.03
C GLY A 43 -10.00 -3.75 8.17
N THR A 44 -10.31 -2.49 8.47
CA THR A 44 -11.24 -2.12 9.55
C THR A 44 -12.70 -2.40 9.20
N GLY A 45 -13.00 -2.72 7.94
CA GLY A 45 -14.25 -3.35 7.51
C GLY A 45 -15.50 -2.62 8.00
N GLY A 46 -15.63 -1.35 7.60
CA GLY A 46 -16.88 -0.59 7.72
C GLY A 46 -17.85 -0.88 6.59
#